data_AF-A0A657LW56-F1
#
_entry.id   AF-A0A657LW56-F1
#
_cell.length_a   1.000
_cell.length_b   1.000
_cell.length_c   1.000
_cell.angle_alpha   90.00
_cell.angle_beta   90.00
_cell.angle_gamma   90.00
#
_symmetry.space_group_name_H-M   'P 1'
#
loop_
_entity.id
_entity.type
_entity.pdbx_description
1 polymer ?
#
loop_
_entity_poly.entity_id
_entity_poly.type
_entity_poly.pdbx_seq_one_letter_code
_entity_poly.pdbx_strand_id
1 'polypeptide(L)'
;MIVWHITAAILTLTMIGTAAHVFRSSFNFIPDRFNAAPGRFWTNHAIDDMLSSNYGFWDMVAGTEYDSDGYYEFFSLRNLRIACTWTIACGTAIGLSIPGGWDWFAATANAAPGWLWALFVHRLNNMTFF
;
A
#
# COMPACT_ATOMS: atom_id res chain seq x y z
N MET A 1 -1.86 -10.56 -24.92
CA MET A 1 -0.76 -9.64 -25.29
C MET A 1 0.00 -9.27 -24.03
N ILE A 2 1.33 -9.28 -24.03
CA ILE A 2 2.14 -9.03 -22.82
C ILE A 2 1.88 -7.66 -22.17
N VAL A 3 1.56 -6.64 -22.98
CA VAL A 3 1.21 -5.29 -22.51
C VAL A 3 0.02 -5.34 -21.55
N TRP A 4 -1.03 -6.10 -21.89
CA TRP A 4 -2.21 -6.26 -21.04
C TRP A 4 -1.86 -6.83 -19.66
N HIS A 5 -1.02 -7.86 -19.62
CA HIS A 5 -0.63 -8.51 -18.36
C HIS A 5 0.19 -7.59 -17.48
N ILE A 6 1.12 -6.82 -18.05
CA ILE A 6 1.90 -5.83 -17.30
C ILE A 6 1.00 -4.73 -16.75
N THR A 7 0.09 -4.18 -17.58
CA THR A 7 -0.86 -3.16 -17.14
C THR A 7 -1.75 -3.68 -16.01
N ALA A 8 -2.32 -4.89 -16.16
CA ALA A 8 -3.14 -5.53 -15.14
C ALA A 8 -2.36 -5.76 -13.84
N ALA A 9 -1.08 -6.17 -13.92
CA ALA A 9 -0.23 -6.38 -12.75
C ALA A 9 0.02 -5.07 -12.00
N ILE A 10 0.41 -4.01 -12.71
CA ILE A 10 0.65 -2.69 -12.10
C ILE A 10 -0.61 -2.17 -11.43
N LEU A 11 -1.76 -2.24 -12.10
CA LEU A 11 -3.04 -1.80 -11.54
C LEU A 11 -3.41 -2.61 -10.29
N THR A 12 -3.30 -3.94 -10.35
CA THR A 12 -3.63 -4.82 -9.22
C THR A 12 -2.73 -4.54 -8.03
N LEU A 13 -1.41 -4.45 -8.23
CA LEU A 13 -0.45 -4.17 -7.17
C LEU A 13 -0.60 -2.75 -6.60
N THR A 14 -0.96 -1.77 -7.43
CA THR A 14 -1.30 -0.41 -6.97
C THR A 14 -2.52 -0.44 -6.07
N MET A 15 -3.58 -1.16 -6.45
CA MET A 15 -4.79 -1.31 -5.62
C MET A 15 -4.48 -1.99 -4.28
N ILE A 16 -3.63 -3.02 -4.28
CA ILE A 16 -3.17 -3.68 -3.05
C ILE A 16 -2.34 -2.70 -2.20
N GLY A 17 -1.49 -1.87 -2.80
CA GLY A 17 -0.71 -0.86 -2.09
C GLY A 17 -1.59 0.22 -1.45
N THR A 18 -2.62 0.68 -2.17
CA THR A 18 -3.63 1.58 -1.61
C THR A 18 -4.37 0.92 -0.45
N ALA A 19 -4.77 -0.34 -0.59
CA ALA A 19 -5.39 -1.08 0.50
C ALA A 19 -4.45 -1.18 1.72
N ALA A 20 -3.17 -1.52 1.52
CA ALA A 20 -2.18 -1.59 2.58
C ALA A 20 -2.00 -0.24 3.30
N HIS A 21 -2.00 0.87 2.55
CA HIS A 21 -1.97 2.22 3.12
C HIS A 21 -3.21 2.52 3.98
N VAL A 22 -4.41 2.18 3.49
CA VAL A 22 -5.67 2.31 4.26
C VAL A 22 -5.66 1.43 5.50
N PHE A 23 -5.23 0.17 5.37
CA PHE A 23 -5.18 -0.77 6.49
C PHE A 23 -4.21 -0.30 7.57
N ARG A 24 -2.99 0.10 7.19
CA ARG A 24 -1.99 0.60 8.14
C ARG A 24 -2.49 1.84 8.87
N SER A 25 -3.06 2.82 8.16
CA SER A 25 -3.58 4.04 8.78
C SER A 25 -4.82 3.81 9.66
N SER A 26 -5.74 2.95 9.25
CA SER A 26 -7.05 2.82 9.92
C SER A 26 -7.04 1.85 11.11
N PHE A 27 -6.12 0.89 11.11
CA PHE A 27 -6.07 -0.18 12.12
C PHE A 27 -4.84 -0.11 13.02
N ASN A 28 -4.03 0.96 12.95
CA ASN A 28 -2.92 1.09 13.89
C ASN A 28 -3.44 1.56 15.26
N PHE A 29 -3.40 0.66 16.24
CA PHE A 29 -3.82 0.93 17.62
C PHE A 29 -2.65 1.26 18.54
N ILE A 30 -1.42 1.21 18.03
CA ILE A 30 -0.18 1.61 18.74
C ILE A 30 0.52 2.64 17.84
N PRO A 31 0.97 3.78 18.37
CA PRO A 31 1.69 4.76 17.55
C PRO A 31 2.97 4.12 16.98
N ASP A 32 3.19 4.30 15.68
CA ASP A 32 4.42 3.87 15.01
C ASP A 32 5.64 4.56 15.64
N ARG A 33 5.44 5.78 16.16
CA ARG A 33 6.45 6.60 16.83
C ARG A 33 5.98 7.03 18.22
N PHE A 34 6.70 6.59 19.25
CA PHE A 34 6.50 7.13 20.59
C PHE A 34 7.16 8.51 20.71
N ASN A 35 6.37 9.57 20.66
CA ASN A 35 6.84 10.92 20.96
C ASN A 35 7.03 11.05 22.48
N ALA A 36 8.27 10.95 22.95
CA ALA A 36 8.62 11.17 24.36
C ALA A 36 8.54 12.68 24.71
N ALA A 37 7.31 13.16 24.90
CA ALA A 37 6.90 14.47 25.44
C ALA A 37 7.38 15.76 24.72
N PRO A 38 6.48 16.74 24.49
CA PRO A 38 6.81 18.05 23.94
C PRO A 38 7.33 18.99 25.04
N GLY A 39 8.38 19.78 24.76
CA GLY A 39 8.73 20.91 25.65
C GLY A 39 10.20 21.34 25.73
N ARG A 40 11.13 20.73 25.00
CA ARG A 40 12.54 21.17 24.99
C ARG A 40 12.92 21.64 23.60
N PHE A 41 12.95 22.96 23.40
CA PHE A 41 13.33 23.57 22.13
C PHE A 41 14.79 23.30 21.73
N TRP A 42 15.61 22.83 22.68
CA TRP A 42 17.00 22.40 22.46
C TRP A 42 17.14 20.92 22.05
N THR A 43 16.06 20.13 22.04
CA THR A 43 16.05 18.73 21.55
C THR A 43 15.27 18.57 20.25
N ASN A 44 14.61 19.63 19.78
CA ASN A 44 13.94 19.67 18.48
C ASN A 44 14.92 20.11 17.40
N HIS A 45 15.86 19.24 17.05
CA HIS A 45 16.66 19.42 15.86
C HIS A 45 16.03 18.64 14.72
N ALA A 46 15.44 19.37 13.77
CA ALA A 46 14.80 18.84 12.56
C ALA A 46 15.72 17.99 11.65
N ILE A 47 16.97 17.74 12.05
CA ILE A 47 17.97 16.94 11.34
C ILE A 47 18.55 15.83 12.26
N ASP A 48 18.65 16.02 13.59
CA ASP A 48 18.99 14.91 14.51
C ASP A 48 17.82 13.91 14.67
N ASP A 49 16.61 14.29 14.24
CA ASP A 49 15.38 13.48 14.33
C ASP A 49 15.36 12.27 13.37
N MET A 50 16.19 12.25 12.32
CA MET A 50 16.26 11.10 11.40
C MET A 50 17.03 9.90 11.98
N LEU A 51 17.99 10.14 12.88
CA LEU A 51 18.87 9.09 13.44
C LEU A 51 18.67 8.86 14.94
N SER A 52 18.06 9.79 15.69
CA SER A 52 18.05 9.73 17.17
C SER A 52 16.68 9.57 17.84
N SER A 53 15.56 9.54 17.10
CA SER A 53 14.22 9.49 17.72
C SER A 53 13.29 8.49 17.05
N ASN A 54 13.45 7.20 17.40
CA ASN A 54 12.44 6.16 17.13
C ASN A 54 12.10 5.90 15.65
N TYR A 55 12.87 6.42 14.69
CA TYR A 55 12.75 6.01 13.28
C TYR A 55 13.35 4.61 13.10
N GLY A 56 12.53 3.65 12.63
CA GLY A 56 13.06 2.40 12.12
C GLY A 56 13.92 2.67 10.87
N PHE A 57 14.94 1.84 10.63
CA PHE A 57 15.81 1.96 9.44
C PHE A 57 15.00 2.15 8.14
N TRP A 58 13.90 1.40 8.00
CA TRP A 58 13.03 1.47 6.83
C TRP A 58 12.21 2.75 6.73
N ASP A 59 11.86 3.37 7.85
CA ASP A 59 11.15 4.65 7.85
C ASP A 59 12.07 5.81 7.48
N MET A 60 13.36 5.72 7.84
CA MET A 60 14.38 6.68 7.42
C MET A 60 14.68 6.55 5.91
N VAL A 61 14.67 5.33 5.38
CA VAL A 61 14.90 5.06 3.95
C VAL A 61 13.68 5.44 3.09
N ALA A 62 12.47 5.12 3.56
CA ALA A 62 11.23 5.44 2.83
C ALA A 62 10.80 6.91 3.03
N GLY A 63 11.14 7.49 4.18
CA GLY A 63 10.68 8.79 4.61
C GLY A 63 9.18 8.80 4.92
N THR A 64 8.72 7.81 5.69
CA THR A 64 7.33 7.71 6.16
C THR A 64 6.96 8.95 6.98
N GLU A 65 5.79 9.52 6.73
CA GLU A 65 5.23 10.66 7.46
C GLU A 65 4.30 10.20 8.58
N TYR A 66 4.37 10.89 9.71
CA TYR A 66 3.63 10.60 10.93
C TYR A 66 2.93 11.86 11.43
N ASP A 67 1.76 11.70 12.05
CA ASP A 67 1.05 12.81 12.68
C ASP A 67 1.68 13.25 14.01
N SER A 68 1.08 14.25 14.67
CA SER A 68 1.59 14.78 15.95
C SER A 68 1.60 13.76 17.08
N ASP A 69 0.75 12.74 17.01
CA ASP A 69 0.62 11.70 18.02
C ASP A 69 1.50 10.48 17.69
N GLY A 70 2.19 10.51 16.54
CA GLY A 70 3.15 9.51 16.10
C GLY A 70 2.52 8.34 15.34
N TYR A 71 1.28 8.48 14.85
CA TYR A 71 0.64 7.48 14.00
C TYR A 71 0.93 7.74 12.52
N TYR A 72 0.94 6.67 11.74
CA TYR A 72 1.05 6.72 10.29
C TYR A 72 -0.01 7.64 9.67
N GLU A 73 0.43 8.68 8.96
CA GLU A 73 -0.47 9.70 8.44
C GLU A 73 -1.26 9.21 7.21
N PHE A 74 -2.58 9.13 7.35
CA PHE A 74 -3.49 8.68 6.29
C PHE A 74 -3.53 9.64 5.08
N PHE A 75 -3.59 10.95 5.32
CA PHE A 75 -3.74 11.92 4.23
C PHE A 75 -2.43 12.23 3.50
N SER A 76 -1.31 11.61 3.89
CA SER A 76 -0.03 11.80 3.23
C SER A 76 0.01 11.08 1.88
N LEU A 77 0.08 11.86 0.79
CA LEU A 77 0.31 11.35 -0.56
C LEU A 77 1.67 10.67 -0.68
N ARG A 78 2.65 11.08 0.12
CA ARG A 78 3.97 10.45 0.17
C ARG A 78 3.85 9.03 0.72
N ASN A 79 3.16 8.87 1.83
CA ASN A 79 2.86 7.57 2.44
C ASN A 79 2.12 6.64 1.49
N LEU A 80 1.11 7.14 0.78
CA LEU A 80 0.41 6.38 -0.27
C LEU A 80 1.37 5.95 -1.39
N ARG A 81 2.21 6.88 -1.89
CA ARG A 81 3.20 6.57 -2.93
C ARG A 81 4.20 5.51 -2.47
N ILE A 82 4.69 5.61 -1.23
CA ILE A 82 5.61 4.63 -0.63
C ILE A 82 4.94 3.25 -0.59
N ALA A 83 3.71 3.17 -0.07
CA ALA A 83 2.97 1.92 0.04
C ALA A 83 2.75 1.26 -1.34
N CYS A 84 2.32 2.03 -2.34
CA CYS A 84 2.17 1.54 -3.71
C CYS A 84 3.50 1.11 -4.33
N THR A 85 4.56 1.91 -4.18
CA THR A 85 5.88 1.62 -4.77
C THR A 85 6.45 0.32 -4.22
N TRP A 86 6.43 0.14 -2.88
CA TRP A 86 6.89 -1.09 -2.25
C TRP A 86 6.04 -2.30 -2.61
N THR A 87 4.72 -2.12 -2.67
CA THR A 87 3.81 -3.22 -3.05
C THR A 87 4.06 -3.67 -4.48
N ILE A 88 4.27 -2.73 -5.42
CA ILE A 88 4.61 -3.04 -6.80
C ILE A 88 5.96 -3.75 -6.88
N ALA A 89 6.99 -3.23 -6.21
CA ALA A 89 8.33 -3.82 -6.22
C ALA A 89 8.34 -5.24 -5.65
N CYS A 90 7.80 -5.42 -4.44
CA CYS A 90 7.73 -6.72 -3.77
C CYS A 90 6.82 -7.70 -4.51
N GLY A 91 5.64 -7.26 -4.95
CA GLY A 91 4.70 -8.12 -5.69
C GLY A 91 5.26 -8.59 -7.03
N THR A 92 5.97 -7.71 -7.74
CA THR A 92 6.67 -8.08 -8.97
C THR A 92 7.80 -9.06 -8.68
N ALA A 93 8.62 -8.79 -7.65
CA ALA A 93 9.69 -9.70 -7.25
C ALA A 93 9.15 -11.09 -6.90
N ILE A 94 8.05 -11.17 -6.14
CA ILE A 94 7.38 -12.43 -5.80
C ILE A 94 6.88 -13.14 -7.07
N GLY A 95 6.16 -12.44 -7.95
CA GLY A 95 5.61 -13.01 -9.18
C GLY A 95 6.66 -13.58 -10.13
N LEU A 96 7.86 -12.97 -10.16
CA LEU A 96 9.00 -13.44 -10.95
C LEU A 96 9.83 -14.53 -10.24
N SER A 97 9.79 -14.60 -8.91
CA SER A 97 10.60 -15.56 -8.14
C SER A 97 9.90 -16.90 -7.92
N ILE A 98 8.57 -16.93 -7.95
CA ILE A 98 7.79 -18.16 -7.79
C ILE A 98 7.73 -18.90 -9.14
N PRO A 99 8.10 -20.19 -9.21
CA PRO A 99 7.93 -21.00 -10.42
C PRO A 99 6.49 -20.97 -10.92
N GLY A 100 6.29 -20.48 -12.16
CA GLY A 100 4.96 -20.33 -12.76
C GLY A 100 4.12 -19.16 -12.22
N GLY A 101 4.64 -18.33 -11.30
CA GLY A 101 3.89 -17.23 -10.70
C GLY A 101 3.35 -16.23 -11.73
N TRP A 102 4.18 -15.87 -12.72
CA TRP A 102 3.75 -15.03 -13.84
C TRP A 102 2.66 -15.67 -14.69
N ASP A 103 2.77 -16.96 -14.98
CA ASP A 103 1.78 -17.68 -15.80
C ASP A 103 0.43 -17.77 -15.09
N TRP A 104 0.44 -18.01 -13.78
CA TRP A 104 -0.76 -18.02 -12.96
C TRP A 104 -1.43 -16.65 -12.92
N PHE A 105 -0.64 -15.59 -12.78
CA PHE A 105 -1.15 -14.22 -12.85
C PHE A 105 -1.75 -13.93 -14.23
N ALA A 106 -1.05 -14.27 -15.32
CA ALA A 106 -1.53 -14.03 -16.68
C ALA A 106 -2.82 -14.79 -16.98
N ALA A 107 -2.93 -16.04 -16.52
CA ALA A 107 -4.16 -16.84 -16.62
C ALA A 107 -5.32 -16.17 -15.87
N THR A 108 -5.07 -15.71 -14.64
CA THR A 108 -6.07 -15.01 -13.83
C THR A 108 -6.50 -13.69 -14.48
N ALA A 109 -5.55 -12.89 -14.98
CA ALA A 109 -5.81 -11.62 -15.65
C ALA A 109 -6.61 -11.79 -16.97
N ASN A 110 -6.46 -12.94 -17.65
CA ASN A 110 -7.28 -13.27 -18.82
C ASN A 110 -8.71 -13.69 -18.43
N ALA A 111 -8.87 -14.40 -17.31
CA ALA A 111 -10.18 -14.89 -16.84
C ALA A 111 -11.02 -13.79 -16.16
N ALA A 112 -10.38 -12.88 -15.43
CA ALA A 112 -11.03 -11.88 -14.60
C ALA A 112 -12.08 -11.02 -15.32
N PRO A 113 -11.87 -10.50 -16.55
CA PRO A 113 -12.89 -9.75 -17.26
C PRO A 113 -14.19 -10.56 -17.48
N GLY A 114 -14.07 -11.85 -17.80
CA GLY A 114 -15.21 -12.74 -17.96
C GLY A 114 -15.97 -12.96 -16.65
N TRP A 115 -15.25 -13.13 -15.54
CA TRP A 115 -15.86 -13.24 -14.20
C TRP A 115 -16.57 -11.96 -13.77
N LEU A 116 -15.93 -10.80 -13.98
CA LEU A 116 -16.52 -9.50 -13.67
C LEU A 116 -17.78 -9.24 -14.49
N TRP A 117 -17.75 -9.59 -15.78
CA TRP A 117 -18.92 -9.48 -16.65
C TRP A 117 -20.05 -10.40 -16.19
N ALA A 118 -19.76 -11.67 -15.87
CA ALA A 118 -20.75 -12.60 -15.36
C ALA A 118 -21.37 -12.11 -14.05
N LEU A 119 -20.55 -11.57 -13.13
CA LEU A 119 -21.01 -10.96 -11.90
C LEU A 119 -21.92 -9.76 -12.17
N PHE A 120 -21.53 -8.88 -13.10
CA PHE A 120 -22.32 -7.72 -13.48
C PHE A 120 -23.70 -8.11 -14.02
N VAL A 121 -23.74 -9.04 -14.98
CA VAL A 121 -25.00 -9.57 -15.54
C VAL A 121 -25.85 -10.25 -14.47
N HIS A 122 -25.23 -11.04 -13.59
CA HIS A 122 -25.93 -11.65 -12.46
C HIS A 122 -26.56 -10.59 -11.54
N ARG A 123 -25.86 -9.49 -11.24
CA ARG A 123 -26.39 -8.40 -10.42
C ARG A 123 -27.54 -7.67 -11.10
N LEU A 124 -27.46 -7.42 -12.42
CA LEU A 124 -28.56 -6.83 -13.18
C LEU A 124 -29.82 -7.70 -13.16
N ASN A 125 -29.67 -9.00 -13.40
CA ASN A 125 -30.80 -9.94 -13.46
C ASN A 125 -31.49 -10.15 -12.11
N ASN A 126 -30.77 -9.91 -11.00
CA ASN A 126 -31.28 -10.05 -9.64
C ASN A 126 -31.50 -8.69 -8.95
N MET A 127 -31.51 -7.59 -9.71
CA MET A 127 -31.76 -6.27 -9.15
C MET A 127 -33.27 -6.12 -8.90
N THR A 128 -33.67 -6.16 -7.63
CA THR A 128 -35.03 -5.81 -7.23
C THR A 128 -35.09 -4.32 -6.95
N PHE A 129 -35.87 -3.58 -7.75
CA PHE A 129 -36.23 -2.21 -7.42
C PHE A 129 -37.42 -2.24 -6.46
N PHE A 130 -37.32 -1.47 -5.37
CA PHE A 130 -38.42 -1.21 -4.45
C PHE A 130 -39.41 -0.22 -5.06
#